data_AF-A0A2S4KVY5-F1
#
_entry.id   AF-A0A2S4KVY5-F1
#
_cell.length_a   1.000
_cell.length_b   1.000
_cell.length_c   1.000
_cell.angle_alpha   90.00
_cell.angle_beta   90.00
_cell.angle_gamma   90.00
#
_symmetry.space_group_name_H-M   'P 1'
#
loop_
_entity.id
_entity.type
_entity.pdbx_description
1 polymer ?
#
loop_
_entity_poly.entity_id
_entity_poly.type
_entity_poly.pdbx_seq_one_letter_code
_entity_poly.pdbx_strand_id
1 'polypeptide(L)'
;MGAVISQLRDGVSDVADAIKTLLSLISKYQQLLARASGPPGLPVPNPTSPYWLDDPPFPHLVDVQDGLLDAADVVIIGSGITGAAAAKAILELAEADGQQPLRVVVLEARGLCSGATGRNGGHIKCAPYEEFARLKKKLGPERARRIVRFQLRHLPALLEVGREIPQGEAREVETVDVFLEDNVFEAARQSVEELKAWMPEVEVTVLNGEEARDKTGVNETVVGALSYKAGALWPYRLVTGVWNNLVNTFPNLSISTNTPVEVITVDQSSPHPYQVHSARGAIKARHVLHATNGFASHLVPSLRGRLTGVLGHMTAQRPGLHFPQSHGTRSWSIIYKPGFDYVTQRPDGEDGTPGDVMLGGGLFNSKEQGLDQLGVWDDSRVDAFPLMHVRGSLQTVFEPRWGPEGGLKKAWTGIMGFTGDMMPLVGRLPAAKDARPMDEGSGQWIAAGFNGEGMVWAWLCGTAVGIMVLGKDDEDLERGVGRPGGKLTEWFPREEVAVDEARLKRAALKNLAGAVM
;
A
#
# COMPACT_ATOMS: atom_id res chain seq x y z
N MET A 1 48.78 -42.99 -9.24
CA MET A 1 48.72 -41.64 -9.87
C MET A 1 47.35 -41.32 -10.46
N GLY A 2 46.67 -42.24 -11.17
CA GLY A 2 45.37 -41.96 -11.81
C GLY A 2 44.22 -41.55 -10.87
N ALA A 3 44.11 -42.17 -9.69
CA ALA A 3 43.04 -41.83 -8.72
C ALA A 3 43.21 -40.43 -8.09
N VAL A 4 44.45 -40.02 -7.81
CA VAL A 4 44.76 -38.68 -7.25
C VAL A 4 44.54 -37.59 -8.30
N ILE A 5 44.90 -37.85 -9.56
CA ILE A 5 44.67 -36.90 -10.67
C ILE A 5 43.16 -36.77 -10.98
N SER A 6 42.39 -37.85 -10.87
CA SER A 6 40.92 -37.80 -11.00
C SER A 6 40.29 -36.97 -9.89
N GLN A 7 40.63 -37.23 -8.61
CA GLN A 7 40.10 -36.48 -7.47
C GLN A 7 40.46 -34.99 -7.53
N LEU A 8 41.67 -34.65 -7.99
CA LEU A 8 42.07 -33.24 -8.20
C LEU A 8 41.31 -32.59 -9.37
N ARG A 9 41.05 -33.33 -10.45
CA ARG A 9 40.28 -32.84 -11.61
C ARG A 9 38.81 -32.62 -11.28
N ASP A 10 38.22 -33.53 -10.52
CA ASP A 10 36.84 -33.46 -10.06
C ASP A 10 36.68 -32.28 -9.08
N GLY A 11 37.61 -32.12 -8.12
CA GLY A 11 37.63 -30.97 -7.21
C GLY A 11 37.84 -29.61 -7.90
N VAL A 12 38.64 -29.54 -8.96
CA VAL A 12 38.78 -28.30 -9.77
C VAL A 12 37.51 -28.00 -10.57
N SER A 13 36.80 -29.03 -11.07
CA SER A 13 35.52 -28.86 -11.76
C SER A 13 34.44 -28.35 -10.80
N ASP A 14 34.33 -28.93 -9.61
CA ASP A 14 33.38 -28.52 -8.58
C ASP A 14 33.60 -27.08 -8.13
N VAL A 15 34.87 -26.69 -7.92
CA VAL A 15 35.24 -25.31 -7.59
C VAL A 15 34.92 -24.36 -8.75
N ALA A 16 35.19 -24.75 -9.99
CA ALA A 16 34.86 -23.93 -11.16
C ALA A 16 33.34 -23.72 -11.32
N ASP A 17 32.54 -24.75 -11.05
CA ASP A 17 31.09 -24.67 -11.14
C ASP A 17 30.47 -23.90 -9.97
N ALA A 18 31.06 -24.00 -8.77
CA ALA A 18 30.72 -23.13 -7.64
C ALA A 18 31.03 -21.66 -7.94
N ILE A 19 32.20 -21.35 -8.53
CA ILE A 19 32.57 -19.99 -8.96
C ILE A 19 31.61 -19.47 -10.02
N LYS A 20 31.28 -20.27 -11.06
CA LYS A 20 30.31 -19.87 -12.09
C LYS A 20 28.94 -19.59 -11.50
N THR A 21 28.48 -20.44 -10.58
CA THR A 21 27.20 -20.26 -9.89
C THR A 21 27.20 -18.96 -9.08
N LEU A 22 28.26 -18.70 -8.33
CA LEU A 22 28.41 -17.47 -7.55
C LEU A 22 28.44 -16.24 -8.46
N LEU A 23 29.22 -16.26 -9.55
CA LEU A 23 29.28 -15.16 -10.52
C LEU A 23 27.92 -14.91 -11.18
N SER A 24 27.17 -15.97 -11.52
CA SER A 24 25.81 -15.86 -12.04
C SER A 24 24.85 -15.23 -11.02
N LEU A 25 24.91 -15.62 -9.75
CA LEU A 25 24.10 -15.03 -8.68
C LEU A 25 24.43 -13.55 -8.47
N ILE A 26 25.72 -13.19 -8.47
CA ILE A 26 26.17 -11.79 -8.38
C ILE A 26 25.63 -10.98 -9.56
N SER A 27 25.75 -11.50 -10.78
CA SER A 27 25.24 -10.83 -11.98
C SER A 27 23.73 -10.62 -11.92
N LYS A 28 22.96 -11.65 -11.51
CA LYS A 28 21.51 -11.54 -11.35
C LYS A 28 21.13 -10.49 -10.30
N TYR A 29 21.81 -10.50 -9.16
CA TYR A 29 21.58 -9.52 -8.10
C TYR A 29 21.90 -8.09 -8.54
N GLN A 30 22.97 -7.88 -9.31
CA GLN A 30 23.31 -6.57 -9.87
C GLN A 30 22.27 -6.09 -10.88
N GLN A 31 21.79 -6.97 -11.76
CA GLN A 31 20.72 -6.64 -12.72
C GLN A 31 19.41 -6.30 -12.02
N LEU A 32 19.06 -7.05 -10.97
CA LEU A 32 17.90 -6.77 -10.13
C LEU A 32 18.00 -5.39 -9.48
N LEU A 33 19.12 -5.08 -8.83
CA LEU A 33 19.34 -3.77 -8.20
C LEU A 33 19.31 -2.63 -9.21
N ALA A 34 19.89 -2.84 -10.40
CA ALA A 34 19.85 -1.85 -11.48
C ALA A 34 18.41 -1.57 -11.95
N ARG A 35 17.61 -2.62 -12.15
CA ARG A 35 16.19 -2.50 -12.51
C ARG A 35 15.37 -1.81 -11.41
N ALA A 36 15.51 -2.27 -10.17
CA ALA A 36 14.79 -1.72 -9.01
C ALA A 36 15.18 -0.28 -8.66
N SER A 37 16.43 0.12 -8.97
CA SER A 37 16.90 1.50 -8.79
C SER A 37 16.61 2.40 -9.99
N GLY A 38 16.11 1.84 -11.09
CA GLY A 38 15.80 2.57 -12.32
C GLY A 38 14.65 3.57 -12.12
N PRO A 39 14.55 4.59 -12.99
CA PRO A 39 13.40 5.49 -12.97
C PRO A 39 12.13 4.72 -13.34
N PRO A 40 11.00 4.91 -12.62
CA PRO A 40 9.74 4.26 -12.96
C PRO A 40 9.12 4.75 -14.28
N GLY A 41 9.49 5.95 -14.73
CA GLY A 41 8.81 6.64 -15.82
C GLY A 41 7.40 7.09 -15.42
N LEU A 42 6.60 7.45 -16.43
CA LEU A 42 5.16 7.65 -16.27
C LEU A 42 4.44 6.29 -16.26
N PRO A 43 3.28 6.18 -15.62
CA PRO A 43 2.45 4.98 -15.70
C PRO A 43 2.13 4.63 -17.17
N VAL A 44 2.19 3.35 -17.54
CA VAL A 44 1.89 2.90 -18.91
C VAL A 44 0.46 3.26 -19.32
N PRO A 45 0.17 3.54 -20.61
CA PRO A 45 -1.13 4.04 -21.05
C PRO A 45 -2.26 2.98 -21.00
N ASN A 46 -1.93 1.69 -21.12
CA ASN A 46 -2.92 0.61 -21.24
C ASN A 46 -2.82 -0.39 -20.07
N PRO A 47 -3.05 0.01 -18.81
CA PRO A 47 -2.95 -0.90 -17.70
C PRO A 47 -4.06 -1.97 -17.73
N THR A 48 -3.89 -3.08 -17.01
CA THR A 48 -4.98 -4.05 -16.78
C THR A 48 -6.18 -3.36 -16.15
N SER A 49 -7.39 -3.82 -16.47
CA SER A 49 -8.64 -3.32 -15.89
C SER A 49 -8.97 -4.04 -14.58
N PRO A 50 -8.95 -3.38 -13.41
CA PRO A 50 -9.29 -3.97 -12.11
C PRO A 50 -10.80 -4.10 -11.93
N TYR A 51 -11.24 -5.04 -11.08
CA TYR A 51 -12.68 -5.22 -10.78
C TYR A 51 -13.30 -3.96 -10.15
N TRP A 52 -12.53 -3.27 -9.31
CA TRP A 52 -12.98 -2.09 -8.58
C TRP A 52 -13.37 -0.89 -9.44
N LEU A 53 -12.95 -0.87 -10.70
CA LEU A 53 -13.17 0.26 -11.61
C LEU A 53 -14.36 0.04 -12.55
N ASP A 54 -15.00 -1.13 -12.54
CA ASP A 54 -16.05 -1.48 -13.52
C ASP A 54 -17.34 -0.69 -13.34
N ASP A 55 -17.63 -0.22 -12.13
CA ASP A 55 -18.85 0.51 -11.80
C ASP A 55 -18.53 1.77 -10.96
N PRO A 56 -18.07 2.85 -11.63
CA PRO A 56 -17.73 4.09 -10.95
C PRO A 56 -19.01 4.80 -10.47
N PRO A 57 -19.14 5.12 -9.17
CA PRO A 57 -20.33 5.78 -8.62
C PRO A 57 -20.46 7.24 -9.08
N PHE A 58 -19.34 7.83 -9.53
CA PHE A 58 -19.28 9.21 -10.03
C PHE A 58 -18.58 9.25 -11.39
N PRO A 59 -19.23 8.80 -12.48
CA PRO A 59 -18.59 8.70 -13.81
C PRO A 59 -18.02 10.04 -14.30
N HIS A 60 -18.66 11.16 -13.96
CA HIS A 60 -18.22 12.50 -14.33
C HIS A 60 -16.87 12.91 -13.73
N LEU A 61 -16.41 12.25 -12.65
CA LEU A 61 -15.12 12.52 -12.03
C LEU A 61 -13.99 11.64 -12.59
N VAL A 62 -14.30 10.57 -13.32
CA VAL A 62 -13.30 9.58 -13.76
C VAL A 62 -12.23 10.22 -14.63
N ASP A 63 -12.67 11.01 -15.61
CA ASP A 63 -11.83 11.70 -16.59
C ASP A 63 -11.97 13.24 -16.48
N VAL A 64 -12.26 13.75 -15.27
CA VAL A 64 -12.41 15.19 -15.04
C VAL A 64 -11.14 15.94 -15.43
N GLN A 65 -11.30 17.04 -16.17
CA GLN A 65 -10.21 17.92 -16.60
C GLN A 65 -10.59 19.37 -16.37
N ASP A 66 -10.51 19.81 -15.12
CA ASP A 66 -10.69 21.23 -14.80
C ASP A 66 -9.64 22.11 -15.53
N GLY A 67 -9.92 23.40 -15.62
CA GLY A 67 -8.99 24.37 -16.20
C GLY A 67 -7.69 24.43 -15.39
N LEU A 68 -6.54 24.38 -16.06
CA LEU A 68 -5.25 24.50 -15.38
C LEU A 68 -5.06 25.96 -14.93
N LEU A 69 -4.96 26.16 -13.63
CA LEU A 69 -4.73 27.48 -13.03
C LEU A 69 -3.27 27.92 -13.20
N ASP A 70 -3.01 29.22 -13.23
CA ASP A 70 -1.65 29.78 -13.27
C ASP A 70 -0.87 29.50 -11.98
N ALA A 71 -1.58 29.50 -10.84
CA ALA A 71 -1.01 29.30 -9.52
C ALA A 71 -1.99 28.65 -8.54
N ALA A 72 -1.46 27.86 -7.60
CA ALA A 72 -2.18 27.26 -6.48
C ALA A 72 -1.35 27.33 -5.20
N ASP A 73 -2.02 27.31 -4.05
CA ASP A 73 -1.34 27.24 -2.75
C ASP A 73 -0.78 25.83 -2.54
N VAL A 74 -1.54 24.80 -2.92
CA VAL A 74 -1.11 23.39 -2.84
C VAL A 74 -1.41 22.67 -4.14
N VAL A 75 -0.39 22.00 -4.70
CA VAL A 75 -0.56 21.00 -5.76
C VAL A 75 -0.35 19.60 -5.18
N ILE A 76 -1.34 18.73 -5.35
CA ILE A 76 -1.28 17.31 -4.94
C ILE A 76 -1.13 16.47 -6.20
N ILE A 77 -0.08 15.65 -6.25
CA ILE A 77 0.19 14.75 -7.38
C ILE A 77 -0.20 13.33 -6.98
N GLY A 78 -1.25 12.82 -7.61
CA GLY A 78 -1.86 11.52 -7.32
C GLY A 78 -3.18 11.65 -6.56
N SER A 79 -4.23 11.03 -7.12
CA SER A 79 -5.60 11.09 -6.62
C SER A 79 -6.02 9.87 -5.78
N GLY A 80 -5.07 9.00 -5.43
CA GLY A 80 -5.33 7.86 -4.56
C GLY A 80 -5.68 8.26 -3.13
N ILE A 81 -5.85 7.25 -2.26
CA ILE A 81 -6.28 7.42 -0.86
C ILE A 81 -5.46 8.45 -0.07
N THR A 82 -4.14 8.54 -0.30
CA THR A 82 -3.25 9.50 0.34
C THR A 82 -3.54 10.94 -0.09
N GLY A 83 -3.73 11.17 -1.40
CA GLY A 83 -4.04 12.49 -1.94
C GLY A 83 -5.39 12.99 -1.45
N ALA A 84 -6.41 12.10 -1.41
CA ALA A 84 -7.74 12.43 -0.90
C ALA A 84 -7.72 12.79 0.59
N ALA A 85 -7.02 12.00 1.41
CA ALA A 85 -6.89 12.27 2.84
C ALA A 85 -6.17 13.60 3.12
N ALA A 86 -5.10 13.88 2.38
CA ALA A 86 -4.37 15.15 2.49
C ALA A 86 -5.22 16.34 2.05
N ALA A 87 -5.91 16.25 0.91
CA ALA A 87 -6.80 17.31 0.43
C ALA A 87 -7.91 17.60 1.43
N LYS A 88 -8.58 16.55 1.94
CA LYS A 88 -9.61 16.68 2.99
C LYS A 88 -9.08 17.40 4.22
N ALA A 89 -7.94 16.95 4.76
CA ALA A 89 -7.34 17.59 5.94
C ALA A 89 -6.97 19.07 5.68
N ILE A 90 -6.38 19.38 4.53
CA ILE A 90 -5.99 20.75 4.18
C ILE A 90 -7.23 21.66 4.08
N LEU A 91 -8.25 21.23 3.34
CA LEU A 91 -9.44 22.05 3.07
C LEU A 91 -10.27 22.28 4.35
N GLU A 92 -10.52 21.23 5.13
CA GLU A 92 -11.35 21.32 6.34
C GLU A 92 -10.67 22.12 7.45
N LEU A 93 -9.37 21.95 7.65
CA LEU A 93 -8.64 22.71 8.67
C LEU A 93 -8.48 24.19 8.27
N ALA A 94 -8.27 24.48 6.99
CA ALA A 94 -8.21 25.87 6.51
C ALA A 94 -9.57 26.58 6.67
N GLU A 95 -10.68 25.90 6.39
CA GLU A 95 -12.03 26.43 6.58
C GLU A 95 -12.34 26.65 8.07
N ALA A 96 -12.03 25.69 8.94
CA ALA A 96 -12.29 25.78 10.38
C ALA A 96 -11.61 26.97 11.06
N ASP A 97 -10.41 27.35 10.60
CA ASP A 97 -9.66 28.50 11.10
C ASP A 97 -10.18 29.85 10.57
N GLY A 98 -11.13 29.86 9.64
CA GLY A 98 -11.56 31.08 8.94
C GLY A 98 -10.44 31.70 8.08
N GLN A 99 -9.45 30.89 7.66
CA GLN A 99 -8.41 31.37 6.73
C GLN A 99 -9.01 31.65 5.36
N GLN A 100 -8.30 32.44 4.55
CA GLN A 100 -8.68 32.57 3.15
C GLN A 100 -8.65 31.19 2.47
N PRO A 101 -9.67 30.83 1.65
CA PRO A 101 -9.71 29.53 0.99
C PRO A 101 -8.43 29.25 0.19
N LEU A 102 -7.71 28.20 0.58
CA LEU A 102 -6.49 27.79 -0.09
C LEU A 102 -6.81 27.17 -1.45
N ARG A 103 -6.16 27.61 -2.53
CA ARG A 103 -6.35 26.99 -3.84
C ARG A 103 -5.61 25.66 -3.88
N VAL A 104 -6.36 24.57 -4.03
CA VAL A 104 -5.84 23.20 -4.09
C VAL A 104 -6.08 22.62 -5.48
N VAL A 105 -5.01 22.12 -6.11
CA VAL A 105 -5.08 21.48 -7.44
C VAL A 105 -4.58 20.05 -7.33
N VAL A 106 -5.35 19.10 -7.84
CA VAL A 106 -4.98 17.68 -7.89
C VAL A 106 -4.67 17.29 -9.32
N LEU A 107 -3.48 16.74 -9.55
CA LEU A 107 -3.03 16.25 -10.85
C LEU A 107 -2.90 14.72 -10.79
N GLU A 108 -3.60 14.02 -11.69
CA GLU A 108 -3.59 12.57 -11.81
C GLU A 108 -3.17 12.15 -13.22
N ALA A 109 -2.25 11.18 -13.31
CA ALA A 109 -1.65 10.77 -14.58
C ALA A 109 -2.61 9.93 -15.44
N ARG A 110 -3.54 9.21 -14.81
CA ARG A 110 -4.57 8.37 -15.45
C ARG A 110 -5.97 8.88 -15.08
N GLY A 111 -6.98 7.99 -15.08
CA GLY A 111 -8.29 8.29 -14.48
C GLY A 111 -8.21 8.38 -12.95
N LEU A 112 -9.15 9.11 -12.35
CA LEU A 112 -9.23 9.35 -10.90
C LEU A 112 -9.11 8.04 -10.12
N CYS A 113 -8.26 7.99 -9.08
CA CYS A 113 -8.07 6.86 -8.17
C CYS A 113 -7.74 5.49 -8.83
N SER A 114 -7.34 5.46 -10.09
CA SER A 114 -7.13 4.23 -10.87
C SER A 114 -5.80 3.49 -10.58
N GLY A 115 -4.93 4.07 -9.75
CA GLY A 115 -3.64 3.52 -9.35
C GLY A 115 -3.72 2.43 -8.27
N ALA A 116 -2.73 2.37 -7.38
CA ALA A 116 -2.62 1.33 -6.35
C ALA A 116 -3.86 1.20 -5.45
N THR A 117 -4.54 2.31 -5.12
CA THR A 117 -5.78 2.31 -4.34
C THR A 117 -6.88 1.52 -5.05
N GLY A 118 -7.15 1.79 -6.33
CA GLY A 118 -8.15 1.07 -7.13
C GLY A 118 -7.74 -0.33 -7.57
N ARG A 119 -6.62 -0.87 -7.07
CA ARG A 119 -6.02 -2.15 -7.51
C ARG A 119 -5.73 -3.14 -6.37
N ASN A 120 -5.93 -2.76 -5.11
CA ASN A 120 -5.61 -3.62 -3.96
C ASN A 120 -6.76 -4.62 -3.63
N GLY A 121 -6.67 -5.34 -2.52
CA GLY A 121 -7.68 -6.32 -2.09
C GLY A 121 -8.80 -5.81 -1.19
N GLY A 122 -8.93 -4.51 -0.95
CA GLY A 122 -10.00 -3.94 -0.11
C GLY A 122 -9.85 -4.17 1.40
N HIS A 123 -8.69 -4.65 1.85
CA HIS A 123 -8.49 -5.11 3.24
C HIS A 123 -7.94 -3.97 4.13
N ILE A 124 -8.67 -3.60 5.18
CA ILE A 124 -8.16 -2.73 6.26
C ILE A 124 -7.63 -3.63 7.37
N LYS A 125 -6.42 -4.15 7.20
CA LYS A 125 -5.83 -5.14 8.10
C LYS A 125 -4.40 -4.79 8.48
N CYS A 126 -4.18 -4.74 9.78
CA CYS A 126 -2.88 -4.87 10.41
C CYS A 126 -2.86 -6.28 11.00
N ALA A 127 -1.80 -7.06 10.77
CA ALA A 127 -1.56 -8.31 11.49
C ALA A 127 -0.71 -7.99 12.74
N PRO A 128 -1.33 -7.62 13.89
CA PRO A 128 -0.60 -6.97 14.96
C PRO A 128 0.47 -7.87 15.59
N TYR A 129 0.25 -9.19 15.61
CA TYR A 129 1.22 -10.15 16.15
C TYR A 129 2.50 -10.19 15.30
N GLU A 130 2.35 -10.24 13.98
CA GLU A 130 3.45 -10.27 13.02
C GLU A 130 4.17 -8.92 12.99
N GLU A 131 3.42 -7.83 12.84
CA GLU A 131 3.97 -6.48 12.76
C GLU A 131 4.71 -6.10 14.03
N PHE A 132 4.15 -6.41 15.20
CA PHE A 132 4.84 -6.15 16.47
C PHE A 132 6.13 -6.94 16.58
N ALA A 133 6.12 -8.25 16.31
CA ALA A 133 7.30 -9.10 16.40
C ALA A 133 8.41 -8.63 15.44
N ARG A 134 8.04 -8.33 14.19
CA ARG A 134 8.94 -7.82 13.14
C ARG A 134 9.57 -6.49 13.53
N LEU A 135 8.75 -5.52 13.94
CA LEU A 135 9.21 -4.17 14.27
C LEU A 135 9.99 -4.14 15.57
N LYS A 136 9.61 -4.94 16.58
CA LYS A 136 10.32 -5.03 17.87
C LYS A 136 11.76 -5.47 17.66
N LYS A 137 12.01 -6.45 16.79
CA LYS A 137 13.37 -6.92 16.44
C LYS A 137 14.22 -5.82 15.79
N LYS A 138 13.61 -4.94 14.99
CA LYS A 138 14.31 -3.90 14.21
C LYS A 138 14.48 -2.58 14.96
N LEU A 139 13.47 -2.16 15.71
CA LEU A 139 13.36 -0.82 16.29
C LEU A 139 13.26 -0.81 17.81
N GLY A 140 13.09 -1.97 18.44
CA GLY A 140 12.76 -2.09 19.86
C GLY A 140 11.25 -1.99 20.12
N PRO A 141 10.81 -2.45 21.31
CA PRO A 141 9.40 -2.69 21.59
C PRO A 141 8.54 -1.42 21.64
N GLU A 142 9.07 -0.31 22.16
CA GLU A 142 8.31 0.94 22.28
C GLU A 142 7.96 1.54 20.92
N ARG A 143 8.93 1.55 20.01
CA ARG A 143 8.75 2.04 18.63
C ARG A 143 7.81 1.13 17.85
N ALA A 144 7.96 -0.18 18.01
CA ALA A 144 7.05 -1.17 17.44
C ALA A 144 5.61 -0.94 17.89
N ARG A 145 5.38 -0.80 19.20
CA ARG A 145 4.06 -0.53 19.77
C ARG A 145 3.42 0.75 19.19
N ARG A 146 4.20 1.83 19.04
CA ARG A 146 3.70 3.07 18.43
C ARG A 146 3.23 2.87 16.99
N ILE A 147 4.02 2.18 16.17
CA ILE A 147 3.67 1.89 14.77
C ILE A 147 2.44 0.99 14.70
N VAL A 148 2.38 -0.09 15.47
CA VAL A 148 1.24 -1.02 15.45
C VAL A 148 -0.04 -0.30 15.90
N ARG A 149 0.02 0.55 16.94
CA ARG A 149 -1.12 1.40 17.32
C ARG A 149 -1.53 2.35 16.22
N PHE A 150 -0.58 2.95 15.50
CA PHE A 150 -0.88 3.81 14.35
C PHE A 150 -1.58 3.02 13.23
N GLN A 151 -1.10 1.83 12.87
CA GLN A 151 -1.75 0.97 11.87
C GLN A 151 -3.18 0.59 12.32
N LEU A 152 -3.37 0.17 13.58
CA LEU A 152 -4.69 -0.21 14.12
C LEU A 152 -5.70 0.95 14.13
N ARG A 153 -5.25 2.21 14.23
CA ARG A 153 -6.13 3.40 14.16
C ARG A 153 -6.79 3.59 12.79
N HIS A 154 -6.30 2.95 11.72
CA HIS A 154 -6.88 3.09 10.39
C HIS A 154 -8.27 2.47 10.29
N LEU A 155 -8.54 1.37 10.99
CA LEU A 155 -9.85 0.74 10.98
C LEU A 155 -10.96 1.71 11.44
N PRO A 156 -10.95 2.24 12.67
CA PRO A 156 -11.99 3.18 13.10
C PRO A 156 -12.03 4.44 12.23
N ALA A 157 -10.87 4.97 11.80
CA ALA A 157 -10.82 6.17 10.96
C ALA A 157 -11.51 5.95 9.60
N LEU A 158 -11.24 4.84 8.91
CA LEU A 158 -11.84 4.54 7.62
C LEU A 158 -13.32 4.14 7.75
N LEU A 159 -13.73 3.54 8.87
CA LEU A 159 -15.15 3.31 9.15
C LEU A 159 -15.92 4.61 9.34
N GLU A 160 -15.33 5.63 9.98
CA GLU A 160 -15.94 6.96 10.07
C GLU A 160 -16.17 7.58 8.69
N VAL A 161 -15.14 7.54 7.83
CA VAL A 161 -15.25 8.04 6.44
C VAL A 161 -16.30 7.26 5.66
N GLY A 162 -16.34 5.94 5.84
CA GLY A 162 -17.31 5.07 5.19
C GLY A 162 -18.76 5.30 5.60
N ARG A 163 -19.04 5.85 6.79
CA ARG A 163 -20.41 6.23 7.18
C ARG A 163 -20.96 7.37 6.33
N GLU A 164 -20.10 8.27 5.87
CA GLU A 164 -20.48 9.36 4.95
C GLU A 164 -20.51 8.91 3.48
N ILE A 165 -19.96 7.72 3.19
CA ILE A 165 -19.80 7.19 1.84
C ILE A 165 -20.23 5.72 1.83
N PRO A 166 -21.55 5.42 1.97
CA PRO A 166 -22.04 4.04 2.11
C PRO A 166 -21.64 3.12 0.95
N GLN A 167 -21.55 3.65 -0.27
CA GLN A 167 -21.10 2.92 -1.46
C GLN A 167 -19.64 2.43 -1.38
N GLY A 168 -18.85 2.97 -0.43
CA GLY A 168 -17.51 2.50 -0.12
C GLY A 168 -17.48 1.17 0.63
N GLU A 169 -18.63 0.64 1.07
CA GLU A 169 -18.78 -0.68 1.71
C GLU A 169 -17.84 -0.91 2.91
N ALA A 170 -17.38 0.17 3.57
CA ALA A 170 -16.44 0.08 4.67
C ALA A 170 -17.11 -0.50 5.91
N ARG A 171 -16.55 -1.60 6.43
CA ARG A 171 -17.12 -2.35 7.54
C ARG A 171 -16.06 -3.09 8.35
N GLU A 172 -16.39 -3.35 9.60
CA GLU A 172 -15.62 -4.25 10.45
C GLU A 172 -15.85 -5.70 10.01
N VAL A 173 -14.79 -6.50 10.04
CA VAL A 173 -14.83 -7.94 9.73
C VAL A 173 -13.98 -8.72 10.72
N GLU A 174 -14.32 -9.99 10.91
CA GLU A 174 -13.37 -10.96 11.46
C GLU A 174 -12.33 -11.29 10.38
N THR A 175 -11.04 -11.16 10.66
CA THR A 175 -10.00 -11.74 9.80
C THR A 175 -9.50 -13.04 10.39
N VAL A 176 -9.31 -14.05 9.55
CA VAL A 176 -8.73 -15.34 9.93
C VAL A 176 -7.46 -15.60 9.13
N ASP A 177 -6.33 -15.69 9.83
CA ASP A 177 -5.07 -16.13 9.25
C ASP A 177 -4.98 -17.64 9.43
N VAL A 178 -5.03 -18.39 8.33
CA VAL A 178 -4.89 -19.85 8.33
C VAL A 178 -3.47 -20.25 7.96
N PHE A 179 -2.91 -21.21 8.69
CA PHE A 179 -1.52 -21.63 8.57
C PHE A 179 -1.45 -23.02 7.97
N LEU A 180 -0.53 -23.22 7.01
CA LEU A 180 -0.33 -24.50 6.33
C LEU A 180 0.82 -25.35 6.91
N GLU A 181 1.65 -24.77 7.78
CA GLU A 181 2.86 -25.41 8.31
C GLU A 181 2.95 -25.24 9.85
N ASP A 182 3.17 -26.33 10.58
CA ASP A 182 3.18 -26.34 12.05
C ASP A 182 4.21 -25.38 12.66
N ASN A 183 5.43 -25.36 12.12
CA ASN A 183 6.50 -24.49 12.58
C ASN A 183 6.18 -22.99 12.38
N VAL A 184 5.39 -22.65 11.35
CA VAL A 184 4.96 -21.27 11.09
C VAL A 184 3.85 -20.89 12.06
N PHE A 185 2.88 -21.78 12.29
CA PHE A 185 1.82 -21.55 13.26
C PHE A 185 2.35 -21.40 14.69
N GLU A 186 3.27 -22.26 15.12
CA GLU A 186 3.86 -22.17 16.46
C GLU A 186 4.67 -20.87 16.66
N ALA A 187 5.39 -20.39 15.63
CA ALA A 187 6.04 -19.08 15.69
C ALA A 187 5.04 -17.91 15.77
N ALA A 188 3.90 -18.02 15.07
CA ALA A 188 2.83 -17.03 15.16
C ALA A 188 2.18 -17.02 16.55
N ARG A 189 1.96 -18.18 17.17
CA ARG A 189 1.48 -18.29 18.56
C ARG A 189 2.42 -17.61 19.55
N GLN A 190 3.73 -17.81 19.41
CA GLN A 190 4.72 -17.11 20.23
C GLN A 190 4.64 -15.58 20.03
N SER A 191 4.44 -15.14 18.79
CA SER A 191 4.27 -13.71 18.47
C SER A 191 2.99 -13.12 19.09
N VAL A 192 1.92 -13.91 19.21
CA VAL A 192 0.68 -13.52 19.92
C VAL A 192 0.94 -13.34 21.42
N GLU A 193 1.68 -14.25 22.06
CA GLU A 193 2.04 -14.10 23.49
C GLU A 193 2.93 -12.87 23.71
N GLU A 194 3.88 -12.61 22.80
CA GLU A 194 4.69 -11.38 22.85
C GLU A 194 3.85 -10.12 22.68
N LEU A 195 2.92 -10.11 21.73
CA LEU A 195 2.01 -8.98 21.53
C LEU A 195 1.20 -8.72 22.80
N LYS A 196 0.61 -9.77 23.39
CA LYS A 196 -0.22 -9.68 24.59
C LYS A 196 0.53 -9.08 25.79
N ALA A 197 1.83 -9.37 25.91
CA ALA A 197 2.66 -8.80 26.96
C ALA A 197 2.88 -7.28 26.83
N TRP A 198 2.82 -6.73 25.60
CA TRP A 198 3.08 -5.32 25.32
C TRP A 198 1.85 -4.49 24.97
N MET A 199 0.81 -5.16 24.49
CA MET A 199 -0.45 -4.59 23.98
C MET A 199 -1.63 -5.49 24.39
N PRO A 200 -1.90 -5.67 25.70
CA PRO A 200 -2.96 -6.56 26.19
C PRO A 200 -4.37 -6.14 25.73
N GLU A 201 -4.54 -4.90 25.26
CA GLU A 201 -5.78 -4.40 24.66
C GLU A 201 -6.07 -4.96 23.26
N VAL A 202 -5.09 -5.61 22.61
CA VAL A 202 -5.24 -6.19 21.28
C VAL A 202 -5.51 -7.69 21.40
N GLU A 203 -6.75 -8.06 21.09
CA GLU A 203 -7.21 -9.44 21.18
C GLU A 203 -6.91 -10.22 19.90
N VAL A 204 -6.25 -11.38 20.05
CA VAL A 204 -6.04 -12.37 19.00
C VAL A 204 -6.41 -13.75 19.56
N THR A 205 -7.34 -14.42 18.89
CA THR A 205 -7.78 -15.77 19.23
C THR A 205 -6.94 -16.79 18.49
N VAL A 206 -6.34 -17.73 19.24
CA VAL A 206 -5.60 -18.87 18.67
C VAL A 206 -6.56 -20.05 18.52
N LEU A 207 -6.59 -20.65 17.32
CA LEU A 207 -7.39 -21.84 17.00
C LEU A 207 -6.45 -22.96 16.57
N ASN A 208 -6.52 -24.13 17.19
CA ASN A 208 -5.85 -25.32 16.67
C ASN A 208 -6.50 -25.78 15.35
N GLY A 209 -5.90 -26.75 14.66
CA GLY A 209 -6.41 -27.22 13.37
C GLY A 209 -7.87 -27.72 13.40
N GLU A 210 -8.30 -28.42 14.45
CA GLU A 210 -9.70 -28.86 14.58
C GLU A 210 -10.65 -27.68 14.76
N GLU A 211 -10.33 -26.77 15.68
CA GLU A 211 -11.12 -25.57 15.91
C GLU A 211 -11.19 -24.67 14.67
N ALA A 212 -10.10 -24.58 13.90
CA ALA A 212 -10.06 -23.82 12.65
C ALA A 212 -11.01 -24.43 11.61
N ARG A 213 -10.98 -25.75 11.42
CA ARG A 213 -11.89 -26.45 10.49
C ARG A 213 -13.35 -26.29 10.87
N ASP A 214 -13.66 -26.44 12.15
CA ASP A 214 -15.04 -26.37 12.64
C ASP A 214 -15.61 -24.95 12.55
N LYS A 215 -14.84 -23.93 12.94
CA LYS A 215 -15.33 -22.54 12.99
C LYS A 215 -15.32 -21.84 11.64
N THR A 216 -14.36 -22.19 10.77
CA THR A 216 -14.10 -21.39 9.56
C THR A 216 -14.41 -22.15 8.27
N GLY A 217 -14.43 -23.49 8.33
CA GLY A 217 -14.74 -24.35 7.20
C GLY A 217 -13.58 -24.65 6.26
N VAL A 218 -12.35 -24.37 6.68
CA VAL A 218 -11.13 -24.87 6.02
C VAL A 218 -10.98 -26.38 6.17
N ASN A 219 -10.07 -26.99 5.41
CA ASN A 219 -9.83 -28.42 5.39
C ASN A 219 -8.61 -28.85 6.23
N GLU A 220 -8.25 -30.14 6.14
CA GLU A 220 -7.17 -30.77 6.91
C GLU A 220 -5.77 -30.28 6.58
N THR A 221 -5.57 -29.53 5.49
CA THR A 221 -4.27 -28.93 5.17
C THR A 221 -3.93 -27.75 6.08
N VAL A 222 -4.93 -27.19 6.77
CA VAL A 222 -4.73 -26.11 7.74
C VAL A 222 -4.39 -26.69 9.11
N VAL A 223 -3.21 -26.34 9.63
CA VAL A 223 -2.69 -26.82 10.92
C VAL A 223 -3.18 -25.99 12.11
N GLY A 224 -3.63 -24.76 11.86
CA GLY A 224 -4.13 -23.84 12.87
C GLY A 224 -4.51 -22.49 12.27
N ALA A 225 -5.12 -21.63 13.07
CA ALA A 225 -5.53 -20.30 12.65
C ALA A 225 -5.42 -19.26 13.77
N LEU A 226 -5.29 -17.99 13.38
CA LEU A 226 -5.42 -16.84 14.26
C LEU A 226 -6.63 -16.01 13.80
N SER A 227 -7.54 -15.68 14.70
CA SER A 227 -8.71 -14.83 14.44
C SER A 227 -8.62 -13.52 15.23
N TYR A 228 -8.88 -12.40 14.57
CA TYR A 228 -8.84 -11.05 15.17
C TYR A 228 -9.65 -10.05 14.34
N LYS A 229 -9.79 -8.84 14.86
CA LYS A 229 -10.56 -7.77 14.22
C LYS A 229 -9.79 -7.10 13.08
N ALA A 230 -10.47 -6.89 11.95
CA ALA A 230 -9.99 -6.10 10.81
C ALA A 230 -11.18 -5.34 10.17
N GLY A 231 -10.97 -4.80 8.97
CA GLY A 231 -12.05 -4.24 8.15
C GLY A 231 -11.92 -4.58 6.68
N ALA A 232 -12.99 -4.41 5.94
CA ALA A 232 -13.02 -4.53 4.49
C ALA A 232 -13.77 -3.34 3.89
N LEU A 233 -13.44 -2.96 2.66
CA LEU A 233 -14.08 -1.87 1.93
C LEU A 233 -13.97 -2.06 0.41
N TRP A 234 -14.71 -1.26 -0.35
CA TRP A 234 -14.49 -0.99 -1.78
C TRP A 234 -13.61 0.26 -1.90
N PRO A 235 -12.28 0.12 -2.18
CA PRO A 235 -11.33 1.24 -2.10
C PRO A 235 -11.65 2.38 -3.06
N TYR A 236 -12.00 2.00 -4.30
CA TYR A 236 -12.27 2.95 -5.36
C TYR A 236 -13.48 3.83 -5.02
N ARG A 237 -14.65 3.21 -4.78
CA ARG A 237 -15.89 3.90 -4.40
C ARG A 237 -15.74 4.78 -3.17
N LEU A 238 -15.05 4.30 -2.12
CA LEU A 238 -14.79 5.10 -0.92
C LEU A 238 -14.03 6.38 -1.29
N VAL A 239 -12.88 6.26 -1.97
CA VAL A 239 -12.02 7.41 -2.26
C VAL A 239 -12.63 8.34 -3.30
N THR A 240 -13.31 7.83 -4.33
CA THR A 240 -14.05 8.69 -5.27
C THR A 240 -15.23 9.39 -4.61
N GLY A 241 -15.85 8.79 -3.58
CA GLY A 241 -16.85 9.45 -2.75
C GLY A 241 -16.28 10.60 -1.93
N VAL A 242 -15.07 10.43 -1.39
CA VAL A 242 -14.37 11.53 -0.71
C VAL A 242 -14.14 12.67 -1.69
N TRP A 243 -13.61 12.38 -2.89
CA TRP A 243 -13.40 13.42 -3.91
C TRP A 243 -14.70 14.10 -4.31
N ASN A 244 -15.77 13.34 -4.55
CA ASN A 244 -17.09 13.90 -4.86
C ASN A 244 -17.59 14.84 -3.77
N ASN A 245 -17.45 14.47 -2.50
CA ASN A 245 -17.85 15.35 -1.40
C ASN A 245 -16.98 16.62 -1.39
N LEU A 246 -15.66 16.49 -1.53
CA LEU A 246 -14.74 17.63 -1.49
C LEU A 246 -14.99 18.63 -2.64
N VAL A 247 -15.19 18.18 -3.88
CA VAL A 247 -15.42 19.10 -5.01
C VAL A 247 -16.77 19.82 -4.91
N ASN A 248 -17.78 19.20 -4.29
CA ASN A 248 -19.08 19.83 -4.06
C ASN A 248 -19.07 20.82 -2.88
N THR A 249 -18.18 20.63 -1.91
CA THR A 249 -18.05 21.50 -0.74
C THR A 249 -17.09 22.67 -0.98
N PHE A 250 -15.96 22.43 -1.66
CA PHE A 250 -14.85 23.39 -1.75
C PHE A 250 -14.64 23.88 -3.20
N PRO A 251 -15.16 25.07 -3.57
CA PRO A 251 -15.02 25.61 -4.93
C PRO A 251 -13.57 26.01 -5.30
N ASN A 252 -12.69 26.06 -4.31
CA ASN A 252 -11.24 26.30 -4.43
C ASN A 252 -10.43 25.01 -4.67
N LEU A 253 -11.08 23.85 -4.77
CA LEU A 253 -10.49 22.59 -5.19
C LEU A 253 -10.72 22.37 -6.69
N SER A 254 -9.68 21.95 -7.40
CA SER A 254 -9.78 21.51 -8.80
C SER A 254 -9.04 20.19 -9.00
N ILE A 255 -9.54 19.37 -9.92
CA ILE A 255 -9.00 18.06 -10.24
C ILE A 255 -8.78 17.97 -11.76
N SER A 256 -7.59 17.51 -12.14
CA SER A 256 -7.24 17.23 -13.53
C SER A 256 -6.62 15.86 -13.64
N THR A 257 -7.42 14.93 -14.15
CA THR A 257 -7.02 13.58 -14.55
C THR A 257 -6.39 13.59 -15.94
N ASN A 258 -5.78 12.47 -16.34
CA ASN A 258 -5.05 12.35 -17.60
C ASN A 258 -4.03 13.49 -17.81
N THR A 259 -3.47 14.00 -16.71
CA THR A 259 -2.56 15.14 -16.64
C THR A 259 -1.29 14.69 -15.90
N PRO A 260 -0.46 13.83 -16.52
CA PRO A 260 0.78 13.37 -15.90
C PRO A 260 1.71 14.57 -15.65
N VAL A 261 2.20 14.67 -14.41
CA VAL A 261 3.28 15.60 -14.09
C VAL A 261 4.59 14.98 -14.57
N GLU A 262 5.32 15.73 -15.40
CA GLU A 262 6.55 15.26 -16.06
C GLU A 262 7.79 15.75 -15.32
N VAL A 263 7.76 16.98 -14.81
CA VAL A 263 8.89 17.60 -14.12
C VAL A 263 8.42 18.70 -13.17
N ILE A 264 9.18 18.92 -12.10
CA ILE A 264 9.02 20.06 -11.20
C ILE A 264 10.31 20.86 -11.22
N THR A 265 10.22 22.15 -11.55
CA THR A 265 11.34 23.09 -11.49
C THR A 265 11.13 24.07 -10.35
N VAL A 266 12.23 24.66 -9.85
CA VAL A 266 12.19 25.60 -8.72
C VAL A 266 12.63 26.98 -9.18
N ASP A 267 11.79 27.98 -8.95
CA ASP A 267 12.08 29.40 -9.11
C ASP A 267 12.00 30.08 -7.73
N GLN A 268 13.16 30.20 -7.07
CA GLN A 268 13.26 30.76 -5.72
C GLN A 268 12.93 32.26 -5.64
N SER A 269 12.73 32.95 -6.77
CA SER A 269 12.33 34.36 -6.78
C SER A 269 10.83 34.57 -6.65
N SER A 270 10.04 33.50 -6.78
CA SER A 270 8.58 33.53 -6.75
C SER A 270 8.03 33.15 -5.36
N PRO A 271 6.93 33.77 -4.88
CA PRO A 271 6.19 33.30 -3.69
C PRO A 271 5.52 31.94 -3.91
N HIS A 272 5.47 31.46 -5.15
CA HIS A 272 5.09 30.10 -5.54
C HIS A 272 6.29 29.49 -6.26
N PRO A 273 7.30 28.99 -5.51
CA PRO A 273 8.59 28.65 -6.08
C PRO A 273 8.56 27.37 -6.93
N TYR A 274 7.54 26.54 -6.82
CA TYR A 274 7.48 25.29 -7.58
C TYR A 274 6.69 25.46 -8.86
N GLN A 275 7.30 25.16 -10.00
CA GLN A 275 6.59 25.07 -11.27
C GLN A 275 6.40 23.59 -11.61
N VAL A 276 5.15 23.15 -11.63
CA VAL A 276 4.76 21.77 -11.89
C VAL A 276 4.32 21.67 -13.35
N HIS A 277 5.09 20.94 -14.16
CA HIS A 277 4.91 20.89 -15.61
C HIS A 277 4.19 19.63 -16.05
N SER A 278 3.29 19.79 -17.02
CA SER A 278 2.58 18.72 -17.72
C SER A 278 2.41 19.09 -19.20
N ALA A 279 1.97 18.15 -20.03
CA ALA A 279 1.59 18.42 -21.42
C ALA A 279 0.49 19.50 -21.58
N ARG A 280 -0.29 19.78 -20.52
CA ARG A 280 -1.35 20.81 -20.51
C ARG A 280 -0.84 22.20 -20.12
N GLY A 281 0.43 22.33 -19.74
CA GLY A 281 1.03 23.57 -19.24
C GLY A 281 1.67 23.41 -17.87
N ALA A 282 2.08 24.54 -17.30
CA ALA A 282 2.75 24.62 -16.01
C ALA A 282 1.91 25.38 -14.99
N ILE A 283 1.82 24.86 -13.77
CA ILE A 283 1.19 25.53 -12.63
C ILE A 283 2.24 25.90 -11.57
N LYS A 284 2.16 27.14 -11.05
CA LYS A 284 3.01 27.58 -9.95
C LYS A 284 2.39 27.16 -8.61
N ALA A 285 3.20 26.66 -7.68
CA ALA A 285 2.74 26.17 -6.40
C ALA A 285 3.61 26.66 -5.24
N ARG A 286 2.98 26.91 -4.08
CA ARG A 286 3.69 27.15 -2.82
C ARG A 286 4.08 25.83 -2.16
N HIS A 287 3.18 24.84 -2.19
CA HIS A 287 3.47 23.49 -1.75
C HIS A 287 3.18 22.46 -2.84
N VAL A 288 4.01 21.41 -2.88
CA VAL A 288 3.77 20.24 -3.75
C VAL A 288 3.77 18.96 -2.90
N LEU A 289 2.70 18.19 -2.96
CA LEU A 289 2.59 16.88 -2.31
C LEU A 289 2.74 15.76 -3.35
N HIS A 290 3.77 14.93 -3.16
CA HIS A 290 3.98 13.68 -3.89
C HIS A 290 3.20 12.53 -3.24
N ALA A 291 2.01 12.24 -3.76
CA ALA A 291 1.12 11.16 -3.31
C ALA A 291 1.03 10.01 -4.35
N THR A 292 2.09 9.80 -5.13
CA THR A 292 2.13 8.83 -6.26
C THR A 292 2.64 7.43 -5.87
N ASN A 293 2.71 7.14 -4.57
CA ASN A 293 3.16 5.86 -4.02
C ASN A 293 4.46 5.34 -4.69
N GLY A 294 4.43 4.20 -5.39
CA GLY A 294 5.61 3.59 -6.03
C GLY A 294 6.26 4.48 -7.09
N PHE A 295 5.50 5.38 -7.72
CA PHE A 295 6.01 6.26 -8.79
C PHE A 295 6.71 7.52 -8.28
N ALA A 296 6.77 7.75 -6.97
CA ALA A 296 7.30 9.01 -6.41
C ALA A 296 8.76 9.30 -6.83
N SER A 297 9.58 8.27 -7.08
CA SER A 297 10.97 8.42 -7.54
C SER A 297 11.11 8.91 -8.99
N HIS A 298 10.00 9.03 -9.74
CA HIS A 298 9.96 9.75 -11.02
C HIS A 298 10.29 11.22 -10.81
N LEU A 299 9.51 11.89 -9.94
CA LEU A 299 9.58 13.32 -9.65
C LEU A 299 10.54 13.67 -8.52
N VAL A 300 10.93 12.68 -7.71
CA VAL A 300 11.91 12.84 -6.63
C VAL A 300 13.11 11.91 -6.87
N PRO A 301 14.07 12.28 -7.76
CA PRO A 301 15.17 11.42 -8.16
C PRO A 301 16.06 10.91 -7.03
N SER A 302 16.13 11.62 -5.89
CA SER A 302 16.87 11.19 -4.70
C SER A 302 16.33 9.90 -4.07
N LEU A 303 15.10 9.51 -4.38
CA LEU A 303 14.47 8.27 -3.93
C LEU A 303 14.81 7.06 -4.83
N ARG A 304 15.47 7.27 -5.97
CA ARG A 304 15.96 6.16 -6.80
C ARG A 304 16.97 5.35 -6.00
N GLY A 305 16.83 4.02 -6.02
CA GLY A 305 17.60 3.11 -5.17
C GLY A 305 17.15 3.06 -3.71
N ARG A 306 16.03 3.70 -3.35
CA ARG A 306 15.42 3.68 -2.00
C ARG A 306 13.93 3.34 -2.00
N LEU A 307 13.26 3.58 -3.12
CA LEU A 307 11.88 3.24 -3.39
C LEU A 307 11.81 2.56 -4.75
N THR A 308 11.16 1.40 -4.81
CA THR A 308 10.96 0.62 -6.04
C THR A 308 9.51 0.15 -6.15
N GLY A 309 9.10 -0.14 -7.39
CA GLY A 309 7.84 -0.78 -7.71
C GLY A 309 7.93 -2.28 -7.48
N VAL A 310 6.83 -2.88 -7.03
CA VAL A 310 6.61 -4.32 -7.05
C VAL A 310 5.27 -4.56 -7.73
N LEU A 311 5.27 -5.37 -8.79
CA LEU A 311 4.05 -5.79 -9.46
C LEU A 311 3.36 -6.88 -8.61
N GLY A 312 2.10 -6.64 -8.26
CA GLY A 312 1.26 -7.60 -7.55
C GLY A 312 0.08 -8.04 -8.43
N HIS A 313 -0.40 -9.26 -8.19
CA HIS A 313 -1.51 -9.87 -8.91
C HIS A 313 -2.72 -10.02 -8.01
N MET A 314 -3.88 -9.81 -8.61
CA MET A 314 -5.17 -9.89 -7.94
C MET A 314 -6.18 -10.61 -8.83
N THR A 315 -7.17 -11.19 -8.17
CA THR A 315 -8.36 -11.74 -8.80
C THR A 315 -9.61 -11.31 -8.06
N ALA A 316 -10.70 -11.19 -8.80
CA ALA A 316 -12.05 -11.23 -8.25
C ALA A 316 -12.66 -12.55 -8.70
N GLN A 317 -13.25 -13.29 -7.77
CA GLN A 317 -13.81 -14.61 -8.03
C GLN A 317 -15.20 -14.72 -7.40
N ARG A 318 -16.11 -15.41 -8.05
CA ARG A 318 -17.35 -15.86 -7.43
C ARG A 318 -17.01 -17.02 -6.48
N PRO A 319 -17.43 -16.98 -5.20
CA PRO A 319 -17.26 -18.13 -4.32
C PRO A 319 -18.05 -19.34 -4.84
N GLY A 320 -17.56 -20.55 -4.58
CA GLY A 320 -18.30 -21.76 -4.93
C GLY A 320 -19.55 -21.96 -4.07
N LEU A 321 -20.49 -22.79 -4.54
CA LEU A 321 -21.81 -22.95 -3.91
C LEU A 321 -21.79 -23.41 -2.46
N HIS A 322 -20.74 -24.11 -2.04
CA HIS A 322 -20.64 -24.63 -0.68
C HIS A 322 -19.76 -23.75 0.21
N PHE A 323 -19.14 -22.71 -0.35
CA PHE A 323 -18.19 -21.86 0.36
C PHE A 323 -18.86 -21.29 1.61
N PRO A 324 -18.20 -21.35 2.79
CA PRO A 324 -18.80 -20.91 4.04
C PRO A 324 -19.39 -19.51 3.94
N GLN A 325 -20.67 -19.39 4.24
CA GLN A 325 -21.38 -18.11 4.16
C GLN A 325 -20.91 -17.18 5.27
N SER A 326 -20.09 -16.19 4.91
CA SER A 326 -19.72 -15.08 5.78
C SER A 326 -20.44 -13.78 5.47
N HIS A 327 -21.23 -13.70 4.38
CA HIS A 327 -21.96 -12.47 3.99
C HIS A 327 -21.07 -11.21 3.94
N GLY A 328 -19.79 -11.37 3.57
CA GLY A 328 -18.81 -10.28 3.59
C GLY A 328 -18.32 -9.84 4.98
N THR A 329 -18.67 -10.53 6.06
CA THR A 329 -18.25 -10.21 7.44
C THR A 329 -16.95 -10.89 7.88
N ARG A 330 -16.34 -11.69 6.99
CA ARG A 330 -15.05 -12.34 7.21
C ARG A 330 -14.07 -12.04 6.08
N SER A 331 -12.80 -11.94 6.44
CA SER A 331 -11.66 -11.92 5.53
C SER A 331 -10.64 -12.99 5.94
N TRP A 332 -9.69 -13.30 5.06
CA TRP A 332 -8.73 -14.37 5.30
C TRP A 332 -7.32 -13.97 4.87
N SER A 333 -6.33 -14.63 5.47
CA SER A 333 -5.02 -14.80 4.88
C SER A 333 -4.60 -16.26 4.91
N ILE A 334 -3.97 -16.72 3.84
CA ILE A 334 -3.38 -18.06 3.77
C ILE A 334 -1.87 -17.89 3.95
N ILE A 335 -1.36 -18.36 5.09
CA ILE A 335 0.02 -18.15 5.51
C ILE A 335 0.84 -19.40 5.19
N TYR A 336 1.87 -19.21 4.36
CA TYR A 336 2.87 -20.21 3.98
C TYR A 336 4.26 -19.56 4.01
N LYS A 337 5.34 -20.30 3.72
CA LYS A 337 6.66 -19.68 3.51
C LYS A 337 7.13 -19.79 2.06
N PRO A 338 7.78 -18.74 1.52
CA PRO A 338 8.09 -17.44 2.14
C PRO A 338 6.98 -16.37 2.00
N GLY A 339 5.75 -16.72 1.60
CA GLY A 339 4.73 -15.76 1.22
C GLY A 339 3.36 -15.96 1.86
N PHE A 340 2.42 -15.10 1.51
CA PHE A 340 1.03 -15.24 1.95
C PHE A 340 0.08 -14.77 0.85
N ASP A 341 -1.17 -15.20 0.98
CA ASP A 341 -2.28 -14.65 0.23
C ASP A 341 -3.24 -13.92 1.16
N TYR A 342 -3.97 -12.95 0.64
CA TYR A 342 -4.98 -12.20 1.37
C TYR A 342 -6.28 -12.13 0.59
N VAL A 343 -7.38 -12.26 1.32
CA VAL A 343 -8.73 -12.39 0.77
C VAL A 343 -9.64 -11.45 1.53
N THR A 344 -10.43 -10.66 0.80
CA THR A 344 -11.67 -10.11 1.34
C THR A 344 -12.85 -10.70 0.56
N GLN A 345 -14.05 -10.64 1.12
CA GLN A 345 -15.28 -10.91 0.39
C GLN A 345 -16.11 -9.63 0.37
N ARG A 346 -16.87 -9.34 -0.69
CA ARG A 346 -17.87 -8.27 -0.66
C ARG A 346 -19.08 -8.68 0.18
N PRO A 347 -19.92 -7.71 0.62
CA PRO A 347 -21.26 -8.04 1.08
C PRO A 347 -22.05 -8.77 -0.02
N ASP A 348 -23.03 -9.57 0.39
CA ASP A 348 -23.93 -10.22 -0.54
C ASP A 348 -24.82 -9.18 -1.26
N GLY A 349 -25.26 -9.52 -2.47
CA GLY A 349 -26.22 -8.72 -3.22
C GLY A 349 -27.60 -8.72 -2.55
N GLU A 350 -28.40 -7.70 -2.83
CA GLU A 350 -29.79 -7.61 -2.35
C GLU A 350 -30.66 -8.79 -2.84
N ASP A 351 -30.26 -9.42 -3.94
CA ASP A 351 -30.87 -10.62 -4.53
C ASP A 351 -30.43 -11.94 -3.85
N GLY A 352 -29.59 -11.86 -2.81
CA GLY A 352 -29.02 -13.01 -2.11
C GLY A 352 -27.83 -13.64 -2.82
N THR A 353 -27.33 -13.07 -3.92
CA THR A 353 -26.11 -13.54 -4.58
C THR A 353 -24.91 -13.34 -3.64
N PRO A 354 -24.10 -14.38 -3.36
CA PRO A 354 -22.92 -14.24 -2.52
C PRO A 354 -21.96 -13.17 -3.05
N GLY A 355 -21.40 -12.37 -2.14
CA GLY A 355 -20.40 -11.37 -2.50
C GLY A 355 -19.16 -12.02 -3.11
N ASP A 356 -18.67 -11.42 -4.21
CA ASP A 356 -17.41 -11.85 -4.85
C ASP A 356 -16.24 -11.76 -3.84
N VAL A 357 -15.27 -12.68 -3.98
CA VAL A 357 -14.01 -12.68 -3.20
C VAL A 357 -12.89 -12.01 -3.98
N MET A 358 -12.12 -11.17 -3.29
CA MET A 358 -10.96 -10.49 -3.85
C MET A 358 -9.70 -11.06 -3.25
N LEU A 359 -8.94 -11.77 -4.07
CA LEU A 359 -7.80 -12.56 -3.68
C LEU A 359 -6.54 -12.02 -4.34
N GLY A 360 -5.58 -11.63 -3.51
CA GLY A 360 -4.22 -11.24 -3.92
C GLY A 360 -3.16 -12.00 -3.15
N GLY A 361 -1.93 -11.95 -3.65
CA GLY A 361 -0.83 -12.72 -3.10
C GLY A 361 0.02 -13.34 -4.21
N GLY A 362 0.58 -14.52 -3.95
CA GLY A 362 1.36 -15.25 -4.93
C GLY A 362 2.65 -14.57 -5.40
N LEU A 363 3.11 -13.51 -4.72
CA LEU A 363 4.33 -12.77 -5.10
C LEU A 363 5.55 -13.71 -5.20
N PHE A 364 5.72 -14.57 -4.19
CA PHE A 364 6.78 -15.57 -4.13
C PHE A 364 6.52 -16.82 -4.97
N ASN A 365 5.33 -16.93 -5.55
CA ASN A 365 4.96 -17.96 -6.53
C ASN A 365 5.13 -17.46 -7.98
N SER A 366 5.99 -16.47 -8.20
CA SER A 366 6.42 -16.01 -9.52
C SER A 366 7.68 -16.75 -10.00
N LYS A 367 8.12 -16.48 -11.23
CA LYS A 367 9.17 -17.27 -11.91
C LYS A 367 10.50 -17.30 -11.14
N GLU A 368 10.84 -16.20 -10.49
CA GLU A 368 12.06 -16.03 -9.70
C GLU A 368 11.72 -15.69 -8.24
N GLN A 369 10.64 -16.28 -7.71
CA GLN A 369 10.24 -16.16 -6.30
C GLN A 369 10.15 -14.70 -5.84
N GLY A 370 9.51 -13.85 -6.64
CA GLY A 370 9.27 -12.43 -6.35
C GLY A 370 10.34 -11.50 -6.91
N LEU A 371 11.56 -11.99 -7.14
CA LEU A 371 12.64 -11.17 -7.69
C LEU A 371 12.31 -10.66 -9.09
N ASP A 372 11.60 -11.43 -9.91
CA ASP A 372 11.16 -11.04 -11.26
C ASP A 372 10.08 -9.94 -11.25
N GLN A 373 9.41 -9.72 -10.11
CA GLN A 373 8.34 -8.73 -9.93
C GLN A 373 8.85 -7.38 -9.37
N LEU A 374 10.09 -7.36 -8.84
CA LEU A 374 10.72 -6.17 -8.26
C LEU A 374 11.29 -5.25 -9.34
N GLY A 375 10.97 -3.95 -9.27
CA GLY A 375 11.36 -2.96 -10.27
C GLY A 375 10.58 -3.08 -11.57
N VAL A 376 9.38 -3.67 -11.51
CA VAL A 376 8.47 -3.78 -12.65
C VAL A 376 7.42 -2.68 -12.56
N TRP A 377 7.34 -1.87 -13.62
CA TRP A 377 6.48 -0.68 -13.72
C TRP A 377 5.40 -0.80 -14.78
N ASP A 378 5.34 -1.95 -15.45
CA ASP A 378 4.37 -2.26 -16.48
C ASP A 378 3.23 -3.09 -15.88
N ASP A 379 2.12 -2.41 -15.58
CA ASP A 379 0.87 -3.03 -15.11
C ASP A 379 -0.14 -3.26 -16.25
N SER A 380 0.31 -3.34 -17.50
CA SER A 380 -0.53 -3.71 -18.66
C SER A 380 -0.71 -5.22 -18.85
N ARG A 381 0.00 -6.03 -18.06
CA ARG A 381 0.06 -7.48 -18.21
C ARG A 381 -0.21 -8.23 -16.91
N VAL A 382 -0.61 -9.49 -17.04
CA VAL A 382 -0.62 -10.47 -15.95
C VAL A 382 0.47 -11.51 -16.19
N ASP A 383 1.03 -12.06 -15.13
CA ASP A 383 2.04 -13.12 -15.21
C ASP A 383 1.42 -14.46 -14.80
N ALA A 384 1.78 -15.54 -15.51
CA ALA A 384 1.08 -16.82 -15.41
C ALA A 384 1.22 -17.49 -14.04
N PHE A 385 2.43 -17.55 -13.46
CA PHE A 385 2.67 -18.29 -12.22
C PHE A 385 1.93 -17.70 -11.01
N PRO A 386 2.02 -16.39 -10.71
CA PRO A 386 1.25 -15.81 -9.62
C PRO A 386 -0.26 -15.98 -9.85
N LEU A 387 -0.72 -15.82 -11.10
CA LEU A 387 -2.13 -15.92 -11.44
C LEU A 387 -2.67 -17.36 -11.29
N MET A 388 -1.90 -18.39 -11.67
CA MET A 388 -2.26 -19.78 -11.41
C MET A 388 -2.42 -20.04 -9.91
N HIS A 389 -1.49 -19.50 -9.10
CA HIS A 389 -1.52 -19.63 -7.65
C HIS A 389 -2.77 -18.97 -7.04
N VAL A 390 -2.98 -17.66 -7.26
CA VAL A 390 -4.10 -16.93 -6.66
C VAL A 390 -5.47 -17.34 -7.21
N ARG A 391 -5.55 -18.06 -8.34
CA ARG A 391 -6.80 -18.66 -8.81
C ARG A 391 -7.22 -19.88 -7.99
N GLY A 392 -6.25 -20.66 -7.50
CA GLY A 392 -6.51 -21.94 -6.85
C GLY A 392 -6.33 -21.95 -5.33
N SER A 393 -5.58 -21.00 -4.75
CA SER A 393 -5.17 -21.11 -3.34
C SER A 393 -6.33 -21.13 -2.36
N LEU A 394 -7.32 -20.25 -2.54
CA LEU A 394 -8.52 -20.25 -1.69
C LEU A 394 -9.38 -21.50 -1.89
N GLN A 395 -9.49 -21.99 -3.12
CA GLN A 395 -10.23 -23.23 -3.40
C GLN A 395 -9.57 -24.40 -2.68
N THR A 396 -8.24 -24.49 -2.76
CA THR A 396 -7.41 -25.54 -2.16
C THR A 396 -7.63 -25.66 -0.65
N VAL A 397 -7.70 -24.53 0.08
CA VAL A 397 -7.85 -24.57 1.55
C VAL A 397 -9.30 -24.78 2.01
N PHE A 398 -10.28 -24.59 1.14
CA PHE A 398 -11.70 -24.78 1.45
C PHE A 398 -12.31 -26.04 0.83
N GLU A 399 -11.61 -26.79 -0.03
CA GLU A 399 -12.10 -28.06 -0.58
C GLU A 399 -12.39 -29.10 0.52
N PRO A 400 -13.50 -29.86 0.46
CA PRO A 400 -14.53 -29.86 -0.59
C PRO A 400 -15.62 -28.79 -0.40
N ARG A 401 -15.58 -28.03 0.70
CA ARG A 401 -16.53 -26.95 1.03
C ARG A 401 -16.40 -25.72 0.12
N TRP A 402 -15.45 -25.62 -0.81
CA TRP A 402 -15.55 -24.62 -1.87
C TRP A 402 -16.78 -24.88 -2.75
N GLY A 403 -16.97 -26.14 -3.18
CA GLY A 403 -18.09 -26.55 -4.03
C GLY A 403 -17.98 -26.11 -5.50
N PRO A 404 -18.95 -26.49 -6.35
CA PRO A 404 -18.96 -26.16 -7.77
C PRO A 404 -19.39 -24.71 -8.03
N GLU A 405 -19.40 -24.30 -9.31
CA GLU A 405 -19.90 -23.02 -9.85
C GLU A 405 -19.18 -21.72 -9.42
N GLY A 406 -18.21 -21.82 -8.50
CA GLY A 406 -17.25 -20.74 -8.26
C GLY A 406 -16.37 -20.50 -9.48
N GLY A 407 -15.82 -19.29 -9.62
CA GLY A 407 -14.99 -19.00 -10.78
C GLY A 407 -14.45 -17.59 -10.89
N LEU A 408 -13.42 -17.43 -11.73
CA LEU A 408 -12.77 -16.16 -11.97
C LEU A 408 -13.74 -15.19 -12.67
N LYS A 409 -13.91 -14.00 -12.08
CA LYS A 409 -14.61 -12.86 -12.68
C LYS A 409 -13.65 -11.93 -13.40
N LYS A 410 -12.51 -11.64 -12.76
CA LYS A 410 -11.50 -10.74 -13.30
C LYS A 410 -10.13 -11.02 -12.71
N ALA A 411 -9.08 -10.70 -13.46
CA ALA A 411 -7.70 -10.71 -12.99
C ALA A 411 -7.03 -9.40 -13.41
N TRP A 412 -6.20 -8.84 -12.54
CA TRP A 412 -5.49 -7.60 -12.81
C TRP A 412 -4.17 -7.55 -12.05
N THR A 413 -3.34 -6.58 -12.42
CA THR A 413 -2.12 -6.24 -11.70
C THR A 413 -2.17 -4.83 -11.14
N GLY A 414 -1.35 -4.58 -10.13
CA GLY A 414 -1.09 -3.23 -9.61
C GLY A 414 0.34 -3.10 -9.13
N ILE A 415 0.84 -1.86 -9.11
CA ILE A 415 2.20 -1.55 -8.68
C ILE A 415 2.16 -1.01 -7.25
N MET A 416 2.87 -1.68 -6.36
CA MET A 416 3.09 -1.26 -4.98
C MET A 416 4.44 -0.56 -4.86
N GLY A 417 4.56 0.38 -3.91
CA GLY A 417 5.84 1.02 -3.60
C GLY A 417 6.51 0.36 -2.39
N PHE A 418 7.76 -0.08 -2.53
CA PHE A 418 8.55 -0.73 -1.47
C PHE A 418 9.82 0.05 -1.17
N THR A 419 10.14 0.20 0.11
CA THR A 419 11.42 0.76 0.60
C THR A 419 12.28 -0.32 1.24
N GLY A 420 13.60 -0.11 1.25
CA GLY A 420 14.55 -1.12 1.72
C GLY A 420 14.46 -1.52 3.19
N ASP A 421 13.85 -0.71 4.04
CA ASP A 421 13.62 -1.03 5.46
C ASP A 421 12.15 -1.31 5.80
N MET A 422 11.27 -1.39 4.78
CA MET A 422 9.86 -1.73 4.94
C MET A 422 9.09 -0.73 5.82
N MET A 423 9.40 0.56 5.67
CA MET A 423 8.67 1.66 6.29
C MET A 423 8.30 2.69 5.22
N PRO A 424 7.18 3.42 5.32
CA PRO A 424 6.88 4.46 4.35
C PRO A 424 7.82 5.68 4.49
N LEU A 425 7.74 6.57 3.50
CA LEU A 425 8.40 7.87 3.48
C LEU A 425 7.32 8.94 3.58
N VAL A 426 7.31 9.69 4.68
CA VAL A 426 6.22 10.64 4.97
C VAL A 426 6.78 11.93 5.57
N GLY A 427 6.37 13.07 5.04
CA GLY A 427 6.73 14.41 5.55
C GLY A 427 7.42 15.29 4.53
N ARG A 428 8.08 16.35 5.00
CA ARG A 428 8.79 17.32 4.15
C ARG A 428 10.00 16.67 3.49
N LEU A 429 10.18 16.88 2.20
CA LEU A 429 11.39 16.48 1.50
C LEU A 429 12.55 17.42 1.85
N PRO A 430 13.78 16.90 2.04
CA PRO A 430 14.94 17.75 2.25
C PRO A 430 15.19 18.62 1.02
N ALA A 431 15.66 19.84 1.23
CA ALA A 431 16.13 20.70 0.15
C ALA A 431 17.23 19.98 -0.66
N ALA A 432 17.31 20.24 -1.96
CA ALA A 432 18.44 19.77 -2.75
C ALA A 432 19.74 20.29 -2.14
N LYS A 433 20.82 19.49 -2.19
CA LYS A 433 22.10 19.78 -1.51
C LYS A 433 22.69 21.16 -1.82
N ASP A 434 22.32 21.75 -2.96
CA ASP A 434 22.80 23.06 -3.44
C ASP A 434 21.70 24.13 -3.51
N ALA A 435 20.49 23.84 -3.01
CA ALA A 435 19.41 24.81 -2.98
C ALA A 435 19.56 25.75 -1.77
N ARG A 436 19.31 27.06 -1.98
CA ARG A 436 19.17 27.98 -0.84
C ARG A 436 18.05 27.47 0.09
N PRO A 437 18.19 27.65 1.42
CA PRO A 437 17.11 27.37 2.35
C PRO A 437 15.84 28.07 1.88
N MET A 438 14.79 27.29 1.67
CA MET A 438 13.46 27.85 1.40
C MET A 438 12.88 28.39 2.70
N ASP A 439 12.03 29.41 2.58
CA ASP A 439 11.25 29.91 3.70
C ASP A 439 10.39 28.78 4.32
N GLU A 440 10.02 28.93 5.58
CA GLU A 440 9.09 28.01 6.26
C GLU A 440 7.70 27.98 5.59
N GLY A 441 7.40 28.98 4.75
CA GLY A 441 6.14 29.14 4.04
C GLY A 441 5.99 28.32 2.76
N SER A 442 7.00 27.58 2.27
CA SER A 442 6.86 26.75 1.06
C SER A 442 7.56 25.38 1.21
N GLY A 443 7.15 24.36 0.44
CA GLY A 443 7.76 23.03 0.58
C GLY A 443 7.28 21.94 -0.38
N GLN A 444 8.15 20.96 -0.66
CA GLN A 444 7.74 19.68 -1.22
C GLN A 444 7.56 18.66 -0.11
N TRP A 445 6.54 17.84 -0.24
CA TRP A 445 6.10 16.87 0.75
C TRP A 445 5.87 15.52 0.09
N ILE A 446 5.98 14.44 0.84
CA ILE A 446 5.74 13.09 0.33
C ILE A 446 4.95 12.26 1.32
N ALA A 447 4.13 11.36 0.80
CA ALA A 447 3.58 10.22 1.52
C ALA A 447 3.50 9.05 0.54
N ALA A 448 4.47 8.13 0.62
CA ALA A 448 4.66 7.09 -0.39
C ALA A 448 5.40 5.86 0.15
N GLY A 449 5.43 4.79 -0.65
CA GLY A 449 6.21 3.59 -0.34
C GLY A 449 5.61 2.77 0.79
N PHE A 450 4.31 2.48 0.69
CA PHE A 450 3.55 1.82 1.77
C PHE A 450 3.77 0.30 1.89
N ASN A 451 4.74 -0.27 1.16
CA ASN A 451 5.23 -1.65 1.30
C ASN A 451 4.15 -2.74 1.21
N GLY A 452 3.13 -2.52 0.38
CA GLY A 452 1.99 -3.44 0.23
C GLY A 452 0.88 -3.25 1.27
N GLU A 453 1.06 -2.39 2.27
CA GLU A 453 0.13 -2.19 3.40
C GLU A 453 -0.61 -0.84 3.35
N GLY A 454 -0.89 -0.33 2.15
CA GLY A 454 -1.45 1.01 1.98
C GLY A 454 -2.71 1.29 2.80
N MET A 455 -3.59 0.31 3.01
CA MET A 455 -4.85 0.52 3.75
C MET A 455 -4.67 0.80 5.25
N VAL A 456 -3.51 0.47 5.83
CA VAL A 456 -3.18 0.74 7.25
C VAL A 456 -2.03 1.75 7.43
N TRP A 457 -1.75 2.51 6.37
CA TRP A 457 -0.80 3.63 6.40
C TRP A 457 -1.34 4.89 5.71
N ALA A 458 -1.87 4.71 4.51
CA ALA A 458 -1.93 5.77 3.50
C ALA A 458 -2.92 6.88 3.84
N TRP A 459 -4.05 6.56 4.50
CA TRP A 459 -5.04 7.56 4.91
C TRP A 459 -4.47 8.47 6.00
N LEU A 460 -4.02 7.92 7.13
CA LEU A 460 -3.50 8.76 8.21
C LEU A 460 -2.16 9.41 7.87
N CYS A 461 -1.34 8.82 6.99
CA CYS A 461 -0.16 9.49 6.45
C CYS A 461 -0.53 10.70 5.56
N GLY A 462 -1.55 10.57 4.71
CA GLY A 462 -2.06 11.70 3.92
C GLY A 462 -2.59 12.82 4.83
N THR A 463 -3.41 12.46 5.81
CA THR A 463 -3.91 13.40 6.84
C THR A 463 -2.79 14.10 7.59
N ALA A 464 -1.78 13.35 8.06
CA ALA A 464 -0.61 13.91 8.75
C ALA A 464 0.16 14.91 7.89
N VAL A 465 0.35 14.61 6.59
CA VAL A 465 0.99 15.55 5.66
C VAL A 465 0.13 16.78 5.41
N GLY A 466 -1.20 16.63 5.31
CA GLY A 466 -2.09 17.79 5.23
C GLY A 466 -1.95 18.74 6.43
N ILE A 467 -1.87 18.20 7.65
CA ILE A 467 -1.61 18.97 8.89
C ILE A 467 -0.24 19.67 8.84
N MET A 468 0.81 18.95 8.43
CA MET A 468 2.17 19.51 8.32
C MET A 468 2.26 20.61 7.24
N VAL A 469 1.54 20.48 6.11
CA VAL A 469 1.50 21.49 5.04
C VAL A 469 0.93 22.81 5.57
N LEU A 470 -0.03 22.75 6.49
CA LEU A 470 -0.62 23.92 7.13
C LEU A 470 0.22 24.47 8.31
N GLY A 471 1.33 23.81 8.68
CA GLY A 471 2.14 24.20 9.84
C GLY A 471 1.44 23.95 11.18
N LYS A 472 0.51 23.01 11.23
CA LYS A 472 -0.35 22.72 12.40
C LYS A 472 0.09 21.50 13.20
N ASP A 473 1.32 21.04 13.05
CA ASP A 473 1.80 19.79 13.66
C ASP A 473 1.94 19.86 15.19
N ASP A 474 2.11 21.06 15.75
CA ASP A 474 2.20 21.30 17.21
C ASP A 474 0.88 21.74 17.86
N GLU A 475 -0.16 21.97 17.05
CA GLU A 475 -1.49 22.39 17.51
C GLU A 475 -2.30 21.21 18.05
N ASP A 476 -3.12 21.48 19.08
CA ASP A 476 -4.09 20.52 19.59
C ASP A 476 -5.37 20.63 18.76
N LEU A 477 -5.50 19.76 17.75
CA LEU A 477 -6.59 19.82 16.78
C LEU A 477 -7.80 19.04 17.26
N GLU A 478 -9.00 19.59 17.06
CA GLU A 478 -10.24 18.85 17.28
C GLU A 478 -10.32 17.63 16.36
N ARG A 479 -11.00 16.57 16.79
CA ARG A 479 -11.21 15.37 15.96
C ARG A 479 -12.07 15.71 14.73
N GLY A 480 -11.70 15.17 13.57
CA GLY A 480 -12.49 15.23 12.34
C GLY A 480 -12.88 13.82 11.84
N VAL A 481 -13.74 13.74 10.84
CA VAL A 481 -14.14 12.45 10.25
C VAL A 481 -12.95 11.77 9.59
N GLY A 482 -12.53 10.63 10.13
CA GLY A 482 -11.32 9.94 9.69
C GLY A 482 -10.01 10.65 10.04
N ARG A 483 -10.05 11.69 10.89
CA ARG A 483 -8.87 12.43 11.36
C ARG A 483 -8.82 12.39 12.90
N PRO A 484 -7.80 11.75 13.50
CA PRO A 484 -7.60 11.82 14.94
C PRO A 484 -7.49 13.27 15.42
N GLY A 485 -8.08 13.56 16.59
CA GLY A 485 -7.80 14.80 17.31
C GLY A 485 -6.50 14.70 18.13
N GLY A 486 -6.16 15.77 18.83
CA GLY A 486 -4.90 15.87 19.56
C GLY A 486 -3.75 16.38 18.70
N LYS A 487 -2.57 16.49 19.31
CA LYS A 487 -1.35 16.88 18.60
C LYS A 487 -0.88 15.78 17.66
N LEU A 488 -0.23 16.16 16.55
CA LEU A 488 0.23 15.20 15.54
C LEU A 488 1.17 14.14 16.15
N THR A 489 2.05 14.56 17.06
CA THR A 489 3.03 13.69 17.74
C THR A 489 2.41 12.61 18.63
N GLU A 490 1.13 12.74 19.01
CA GLU A 490 0.46 11.79 19.90
C GLU A 490 0.00 10.52 19.19
N TRP A 491 -0.19 10.58 17.88
CA TRP A 491 -0.69 9.46 17.09
C TRP A 491 0.15 9.14 15.86
N PHE A 492 0.92 10.08 15.31
CA PHE A 492 1.72 9.87 14.10
C PHE A 492 3.18 9.52 14.43
N PRO A 493 3.74 8.40 13.92
CA PRO A 493 5.10 7.96 14.21
C PRO A 493 6.15 8.73 13.38
N ARG A 494 6.22 10.05 13.55
CA ARG A 494 7.02 10.97 12.70
C ARG A 494 8.48 10.56 12.59
N GLU A 495 9.12 10.20 13.70
CA GLU A 495 10.55 9.83 13.74
C GLU A 495 10.86 8.56 12.93
N GLU A 496 9.89 7.66 12.81
CA GLU A 496 10.08 6.39 12.09
C GLU A 496 9.93 6.55 10.58
N VAL A 497 9.14 7.52 10.11
CA VAL A 497 8.74 7.67 8.70
C VAL A 497 9.27 8.95 8.02
N ALA A 498 9.83 9.88 8.78
CA ALA A 498 10.37 11.15 8.28
C ALA A 498 11.43 10.96 7.20
N VAL A 499 11.46 11.85 6.21
CA VAL A 499 12.42 11.79 5.10
C VAL A 499 13.70 12.55 5.43
N ASP A 500 14.53 11.95 6.28
CA ASP A 500 15.86 12.48 6.64
C ASP A 500 17.01 11.64 6.04
N GLU A 501 18.25 12.12 6.16
CA GLU A 501 19.42 11.42 5.60
C GLU A 501 19.61 10.02 6.21
N ALA A 502 19.36 9.84 7.51
CA ALA A 502 19.49 8.56 8.18
C ALA A 502 18.41 7.58 7.69
N ARG A 503 17.16 8.03 7.56
CA ARG A 503 16.05 7.28 6.97
C ARG A 503 16.38 6.86 5.54
N LEU A 504 16.86 7.78 4.70
CA LEU A 504 17.21 7.51 3.31
C LEU A 504 18.36 6.49 3.18
N LYS A 505 19.26 6.39 4.16
CA LYS A 505 20.28 5.31 4.21
C LYS A 505 19.65 3.95 4.55
N ARG A 506 18.70 3.91 5.49
CA ARG A 506 17.96 2.68 5.84
C ARG A 506 17.05 2.20 4.71
N ALA A 507 16.41 3.13 3.99
CA ALA A 507 15.55 2.84 2.84
C ALA A 507 16.29 2.26 1.63
N ALA A 508 17.62 2.27 1.59
CA ALA A 508 18.37 1.78 0.43
C ALA A 508 17.97 0.35 0.04
N LEU A 509 17.68 0.10 -1.23
CA LEU A 509 17.12 -1.17 -1.71
C LEU A 509 18.02 -2.38 -1.49
N LYS A 510 19.33 -2.17 -1.29
CA LYS A 510 20.24 -3.24 -0.84
C LYS A 510 19.84 -3.85 0.51
N ASN A 511 19.07 -3.13 1.32
CA ASN A 511 18.56 -3.60 2.62
C ASN A 511 17.24 -4.38 2.46
N LEU A 512 16.56 -4.26 1.30
CA LEU A 512 15.33 -5.01 0.99
C LEU A 512 15.60 -6.52 0.93
N ALA A 513 16.83 -6.89 0.56
CA ALA A 513 17.33 -8.25 0.51
C ALA A 513 16.96 -9.09 1.74
N GLY A 514 17.08 -8.55 2.96
CA GLY A 514 16.76 -9.31 4.18
C GLY A 514 15.26 -9.39 4.54
N ALA A 515 14.39 -8.84 3.69
CA ALA A 515 12.93 -8.84 3.86
C ALA A 515 12.19 -9.55 2.71
N VAL A 516 12.85 -9.76 1.56
CA VAL A 516 12.29 -10.36 0.34
C VAL A 516 13.11 -11.58 -0.12
N MET A 517 14.28 -11.84 0.48
CA MET A 517 15.01 -13.12 0.38
C MET A 517 15.09 -13.74 1.78
#